data_AF-A0A7J9GJF1-F1
#
_entry.id   AF-A0A7J9GJF1-F1
#
_cell.length_a   1.000
_cell.length_b   1.000
_cell.length_c   1.000
_cell.angle_alpha   90.00
_cell.angle_beta   90.00
_cell.angle_gamma   90.00
#
_symmetry.space_group_name_H-M   'P 1'
#
loop_
_entity.id
_entity.type
_entity.pdbx_description
1 polymer ?
#
loop_
_entity_poly.entity_id
_entity_poly.type
_entity_poly.pdbx_seq_one_letter_code
_entity_poly.pdbx_strand_id
1 'polypeptide(L)' 'MMSSIKVLVVQVIVALLFAVSQLGYGQTMDSSPAPGPGPSNDGAAIDQGIAYMLLLIALAITYLIH' A
#
# COMPACT_ATOMS: atom_id res chain seq x y z
N MET A 1 28.57 -3.93 -9.49
CA MET A 1 27.47 -4.91 -9.37
C MET A 1 26.62 -4.51 -8.18
N MET A 2 25.30 -4.36 -8.35
CA MET A 2 24.37 -4.15 -7.23
C MET A 2 24.40 -5.41 -6.36
N SER A 3 24.55 -5.27 -5.03
CA SER A 3 24.45 -6.42 -4.12
C SER A 3 23.08 -7.09 -4.27
N SER A 4 23.03 -8.42 -4.23
CA SER A 4 21.79 -9.20 -4.33
C SER A 4 20.73 -8.76 -3.31
N ILE A 5 21.15 -8.25 -2.16
CA ILE A 5 20.25 -7.72 -1.12
C ILE A 5 19.57 -6.43 -1.59
N LYS A 6 20.32 -5.51 -2.21
CA LYS A 6 19.75 -4.25 -2.72
C LYS A 6 18.75 -4.52 -3.84
N VAL A 7 19.00 -5.52 -4.68
CA VAL A 7 18.04 -5.97 -5.71
C VAL A 7 16.78 -6.55 -5.09
N LEU A 8 16.90 -7.41 -4.07
CA LEU A 8 15.75 -7.98 -3.36
C LEU A 8 14.85 -6.89 -2.76
N VAL A 9 15.44 -5.88 -2.10
CA VAL A 9 14.70 -4.76 -1.49
C VAL A 9 13.90 -4.00 -2.54
N VAL A 10 14.50 -3.68 -3.70
CA VAL A 10 13.81 -3.01 -4.81
C VAL A 10 12.66 -3.87 -5.32
N GLN A 11 12.86 -5.19 -5.47
CA GLN A 11 11.84 -6.12 -5.94
C GLN A 11 10.62 -6.17 -4.99
N VAL A 12 10.86 -6.20 -3.68
CA VAL A 12 9.81 -6.20 -2.65
C VAL A 12 9.00 -4.90 -2.70
N ILE A 13 9.66 -3.74 -2.85
CA ILE A 13 8.98 -2.44 -2.95
C ILE A 13 8.08 -2.38 -4.19
N VAL A 14 8.60 -2.80 -5.34
CA VAL A 14 7.83 -2.82 -6.60
C VAL A 14 6.61 -3.73 -6.48
N ALA A 15 6.76 -4.92 -5.89
CA ALA A 15 5.65 -5.85 -5.66
C ALA A 15 4.59 -5.27 -4.73
N LEU A 16 5.00 -4.56 -3.67
CA LEU A 16 4.10 -3.91 -2.72
C LEU A 16 3.30 -2.78 -3.39
N LEU A 17 3.96 -1.93 -4.17
CA LEU A 17 3.31 -0.85 -4.92
C LEU A 17 2.32 -1.40 -5.96
N PHE A 18 2.69 -2.47 -6.66
CA PHE A 18 1.79 -3.16 -7.59
C PHE A 18 0.56 -3.72 -6.87
N ALA A 19 0.74 -4.40 -5.74
CA ALA A 19 -0.36 -4.95 -4.96
C ALA A 19 -1.33 -3.85 -4.46
N VAL A 20 -0.81 -2.72 -3.97
CA VAL A 20 -1.62 -1.57 -3.53
C VAL A 20 -2.41 -0.97 -4.71
N SER A 21 -1.80 -0.87 -5.89
CA SER A 21 -2.48 -0.32 -7.09
C SER A 21 -3.71 -1.12 -7.51
N GLN A 22 -3.75 -2.42 -7.18
CA GLN A 22 -4.87 -3.31 -7.51
C GLN A 22 -6.02 -3.25 -6.50
N LEU A 23 -5.79 -2.68 -5.31
CA LEU A 23 -6.79 -2.65 -4.23
C LEU A 23 -8.05 -1.84 -4.60
N GLY A 24 -7.92 -0.88 -5.51
CA GLY A 24 -9.04 -0.05 -6.00
C GLY A 24 -9.96 -0.70 -7.03
N TYR A 25 -9.53 -1.78 -7.70
CA TYR A 25 -10.28 -2.40 -8.80
C TYR A 25 -11.44 -3.32 -8.35
N GLY A 26 -11.53 -3.66 -7.06
CA GLY A 26 -12.55 -4.56 -6.51
C GLY A 26 -13.85 -3.88 -6.05
N GLN A 27 -13.94 -2.55 -6.09
CA GLN A 27 -15.13 -1.82 -5.65
C GLN A 27 -16.19 -1.79 -6.76
N THR A 28 -16.76 -2.95 -7.08
CA THR A 28 -17.98 -3.00 -7.90
C THR A 28 -19.12 -2.35 -7.09
N MET A 29 -19.62 -1.23 -7.59
CA MET A 29 -20.81 -0.57 -7.04
C MET A 29 -22.02 -1.49 -7.31
N ASP A 30 -22.31 -2.39 -6.37
CA ASP A 30 -23.51 -3.22 -6.45
C ASP A 30 -24.76 -2.32 -6.33
N SER A 31 -25.81 -2.69 -7.05
CA SER A 31 -27.00 -1.86 -7.22
C SER A 31 -27.78 -1.74 -5.91
N SER A 32 -27.56 -0.62 -5.19
CA SER A 32 -28.34 -0.05 -4.09
C SER A 32 -29.24 -1.01 -3.28
N PRO A 33 -28.79 -1.51 -2.12
CA PRO A 33 -29.68 -1.97 -1.07
C PRO A 33 -30.50 -0.77 -0.53
N ALA A 34 -31.68 -1.03 0.05
CA ALA A 34 -32.48 -0.05 0.79
C ALA A 34 -31.64 0.76 1.80
N PRO A 35 -32.08 1.94 2.31
CA PRO A 35 -31.27 2.80 3.19
C PRO A 35 -30.81 2.06 4.46
N GLY A 36 -29.68 1.38 4.35
CA GLY A 36 -28.96 0.74 5.45
C GLY A 36 -28.04 1.77 6.12
N PRO A 37 -27.35 1.39 7.20
CA PRO A 37 -26.30 2.21 7.78
C PRO A 37 -25.35 2.66 6.67
N GLY A 38 -25.04 3.97 6.63
CA GLY A 38 -24.11 4.51 5.64
C GLY A 38 -22.77 3.79 5.68
N PRO A 39 -22.01 3.79 4.58
CA PRO A 39 -20.70 3.12 4.52
C PRO A 39 -19.81 3.59 5.69
N SER A 40 -19.18 2.62 6.38
CA SER A 40 -18.16 2.94 7.40
C SER A 40 -16.99 3.63 6.70
N ASN A 41 -16.59 4.80 7.19
CA ASN A 41 -15.41 5.51 6.72
C ASN A 41 -14.25 5.26 7.69
N ASP A 42 -13.45 4.23 7.42
CA ASP A 42 -12.30 3.84 8.25
C ASP A 42 -11.04 4.64 7.88
N GLY A 43 -11.17 5.96 7.75
CA GLY A 43 -10.07 6.86 7.34
C GLY A 43 -8.82 6.75 8.21
N ALA A 44 -8.97 6.44 9.50
CA ALA A 44 -7.85 6.20 10.41
C ALA A 44 -6.98 5.00 10.00
N ALA A 45 -7.58 3.93 9.45
CA ALA A 45 -6.85 2.77 8.97
C ALA A 45 -6.05 3.10 7.70
N ILE A 46 -6.60 3.98 6.85
CA ILE A 46 -5.90 4.50 5.66
C ILE A 46 -4.72 5.37 6.07
N ASP A 47 -4.91 6.31 6.99
CA ASP A 47 -3.85 7.18 7.49
C ASP A 47 -2.71 6.37 8.11
N GLN A 48 -3.03 5.36 8.92
CA GLN A 48 -2.05 4.45 9.52
C GLN A 48 -1.33 3.60 8.46
N GLY A 49 -2.05 3.12 7.45
CA GLY A 49 -1.47 2.41 6.31
C GLY A 49 -0.46 3.27 5.55
N ILE A 50 -0.80 4.52 5.24
CA ILE A 50 0.09 5.49 4.60
C ILE A 50 1.32 5.75 5.49
N ALA A 51 1.13 5.94 6.80
CA ALA A 51 2.23 6.16 7.72
C ALA A 51 3.25 5.00 7.72
N TYR A 52 2.78 3.75 7.76
CA TYR A 52 3.67 2.59 7.68
C TYR A 52 4.32 2.43 6.31
N MET A 53 3.62 2.72 5.22
CA MET A 53 4.21 2.70 3.87
C MET A 53 5.34 3.72 3.75
N LEU A 54 5.15 4.94 4.25
CA LEU A 54 6.18 5.97 4.25
C LEU A 54 7.37 5.58 5.14
N LEU A 55 7.13 4.95 6.30
CA LEU A 55 8.19 4.41 7.16
C LEU A 55 9.03 3.36 6.42
N LEU A 56 8.39 2.42 5.71
CA LEU A 56 9.09 1.39 4.95
C LEU A 56 9.89 1.97 3.79
N ILE A 57 9.35 2.97 3.09
CA ILE A 57 10.07 3.70 2.03
C ILE A 57 11.30 4.40 2.61
N ALA A 58 11.16 5.11 3.72
CA ALA A 58 12.28 5.79 4.38
C ALA A 58 13.38 4.80 4.82
N LEU A 59 12.97 3.67 5.40
CA LEU A 59 13.89 2.61 5.81
C LEU A 59 14.62 1.99 4.60
N ALA A 60 13.90 1.77 3.49
CA ALA A 60 14.51 1.27 2.27
C ALA A 60 15.51 2.26 1.67
N ILE A 61 15.16 3.55 1.60
CA ILE A 61 16.04 4.60 1.06
C ILE A 61 17.34 4.67 1.87
N THR A 62 17.25 4.69 3.20
CA THR A 62 18.44 4.73 4.07
C THR A 62 19.31 3.50 3.86
N TYR A 63 18.74 2.30 3.78
CA TYR A 63 19.49 1.06 3.55
C TYR A 63 20.10 0.94 2.13
N LEU A 64 19.44 1.49 1.11
CA LEU A 64 19.94 1.42 -0.27
C LEU A 64 21.07 2.41 -0.54
N ILE A 65 21.04 3.58 0.11
CA ILE A 65 22.01 4.67 -0.09
C ILE A 65 23.22 4.53 0.84
N HIS A 66 23.07 3.88 1.99
CA HIS A 66 24.18 3.48 2.85
C HIS A 66 24.98 2.30 2.24
#